data_AF-K3WDZ1-F1
#
_entry.id   AF-K3WDZ1-F1
#
_cell.length_a   1.000
_cell.length_b   1.000
_cell.length_c   1.000
_cell.angle_alpha   90.00
_cell.angle_beta   90.00
_cell.angle_gamma   90.00
#
_symmetry.space_group_name_H-M   'P 1'
#
loop_
_entity.id
_entity.type
_entity.pdbx_description
1 polymer ?
#
loop_
_entity_poly.entity_id
_entity_poly.type
_entity_poly.pdbx_seq_one_letter_code
_entity_poly.pdbx_strand_id
1 'polypeptide(L)'
;MAQRRKEIRAQRIARLKSALQTLLTIAALLDAVYVLVSVPLRIGFLFDPSSRLLERGKWTNEFTLFSILDITGEIVRLAYLYTERKMIMARFVKSYSSQLLTRSLRSMKSVGRPRLRAVMPQLSGLHVAKRRSLSSISLFSTRDDDATGPAVSTAETASVIQNTVERKTLPLVMLFFLLLPLDIIAAATFNYNWIHVARAGKLFVRILSFSTLSLPFYLFWLGLYLCHVSACGYMLIAHIECGLTFSKCSMTPEPGCWVLKDRLDQGSLWRQYIRTMYWASKTITTLGQGDMVPVTQFETNYCVIVQYISGLWATSFLSACSFYFSRRGAGMDESASTRLEQALMFFHSSGTLEP
;
A
#
# COMPACT_ATOMS: atom_id res chain seq x y z
N MET A 1 -47.23 13.41 -13.82
CA MET A 1 -47.12 12.40 -12.74
C MET A 1 -46.21 11.21 -13.08
N ALA A 2 -46.32 10.58 -14.26
CA ALA A 2 -45.49 9.41 -14.63
C ALA A 2 -43.97 9.69 -14.68
N GLN A 3 -43.56 10.86 -15.17
CA GLN A 3 -42.15 11.26 -15.25
C GLN A 3 -41.51 11.41 -13.86
N ARG A 4 -42.20 12.07 -12.93
CA ARG A 4 -41.78 12.19 -11.52
C ARG A 4 -41.60 10.82 -10.85
N ARG A 5 -42.48 9.84 -11.14
CA ARG A 5 -42.32 8.46 -10.64
C ARG A 5 -41.08 7.77 -11.23
N LYS A 6 -40.76 7.99 -12.51
CA LYS A 6 -39.54 7.46 -13.16
C LYS A 6 -38.27 8.06 -12.55
N GLU A 7 -38.25 9.37 -12.32
CA GLU A 7 -37.10 10.06 -11.69
C GLU A 7 -36.86 9.58 -10.26
N ILE A 8 -37.91 9.45 -9.44
CA ILE A 8 -37.80 8.92 -8.07
C ILE A 8 -37.25 7.48 -8.09
N ARG A 9 -37.72 6.64 -9.02
CA ARG A 9 -37.21 5.26 -9.16
C ARG A 9 -35.73 5.25 -9.57
N ALA A 10 -35.33 6.10 -10.50
CA ALA A 10 -33.94 6.21 -10.94
C ALA A 10 -33.02 6.68 -9.81
N GLN A 11 -33.43 7.67 -9.02
CA GLN A 11 -32.68 8.15 -7.86
C GLN A 11 -32.53 7.07 -6.78
N ARG A 12 -33.60 6.31 -6.48
CA ARG A 12 -33.53 5.19 -5.53
C ARG A 12 -32.56 4.11 -6.00
N ILE A 13 -32.60 3.74 -7.27
CA ILE A 13 -31.67 2.76 -7.85
C ILE A 13 -30.22 3.27 -7.78
N ALA A 14 -29.98 4.55 -8.06
CA ALA A 14 -28.65 5.14 -7.97
C ALA A 14 -28.10 5.11 -6.53
N ARG A 15 -28.91 5.49 -5.54
CA ARG A 15 -28.54 5.42 -4.11
C ARG A 15 -28.25 3.99 -3.66
N LEU A 16 -29.09 3.03 -4.04
CA LEU A 16 -28.88 1.61 -3.73
C LEU A 16 -27.59 1.07 -4.33
N LYS A 17 -27.29 1.42 -5.59
CA LYS A 17 -26.02 1.05 -6.23
C LYS A 17 -24.80 1.63 -5.52
N SER A 18 -24.87 2.92 -5.15
CA SER A 18 -23.79 3.58 -4.40
C SER A 18 -23.59 2.92 -3.04
N ALA A 19 -24.67 2.65 -2.30
CA ALA A 19 -24.60 1.99 -1.00
C ALA A 19 -24.02 0.58 -1.10
N LEU A 20 -24.46 -0.22 -2.07
CA LEU A 20 -23.93 -1.55 -2.34
C LEU A 20 -22.43 -1.51 -2.68
N GLN A 21 -22.00 -0.55 -3.48
CA GLN A 21 -20.58 -0.39 -3.81
C GLN A 21 -19.74 -0.02 -2.59
N THR A 22 -20.23 0.87 -1.73
CA THR A 22 -19.56 1.20 -0.47
C THR A 22 -19.45 -0.02 0.44
N LEU A 23 -20.53 -0.79 0.61
CA LEU A 23 -20.54 -2.02 1.40
C LEU A 23 -19.55 -3.06 0.86
N LEU A 24 -19.53 -3.29 -0.45
CA LEU A 24 -18.58 -4.21 -1.08
C LEU A 24 -17.13 -3.75 -0.92
N THR A 25 -16.88 -2.44 -0.94
CA THR A 25 -15.54 -1.88 -0.72
C THR A 25 -15.09 -2.09 0.73
N ILE A 26 -15.98 -1.85 1.70
CA ILE A 26 -15.73 -2.13 3.11
C ILE A 26 -15.47 -3.63 3.33
N ALA A 27 -16.29 -4.50 2.73
CA ALA A 27 -16.13 -5.94 2.85
C ALA A 27 -14.80 -6.42 2.25
N ALA A 28 -14.39 -5.89 1.10
CA ALA A 28 -13.08 -6.18 0.50
C ALA A 28 -11.90 -5.68 1.35
N LEU A 29 -12.06 -4.54 2.03
CA LEU A 29 -11.05 -4.04 2.98
C LEU A 29 -10.94 -4.95 4.20
N LEU A 30 -12.07 -5.36 4.77
CA LEU A 30 -12.12 -6.29 5.91
C LEU A 30 -11.49 -7.64 5.55
N ASP A 31 -11.77 -8.17 4.36
CA ASP A 31 -11.13 -9.38 3.83
C ASP A 31 -9.61 -9.21 3.70
N ALA A 32 -9.14 -8.07 3.19
CA ALA A 32 -7.70 -7.79 3.11
C ALA A 32 -7.03 -7.73 4.50
N VAL A 33 -7.67 -7.05 5.47
CA VAL A 33 -7.19 -7.00 6.86
C VAL A 33 -7.18 -8.40 7.48
N TYR A 34 -8.23 -9.19 7.24
CA TYR A 34 -8.31 -10.56 7.70
C TYR A 34 -7.17 -11.41 7.16
N VAL A 35 -6.86 -11.32 5.86
CA VAL A 35 -5.74 -12.06 5.26
C VAL A 35 -4.41 -11.60 5.84
N LEU A 36 -4.20 -10.29 6.00
CA LEU A 36 -2.98 -9.73 6.60
C LEU A 36 -2.71 -10.24 8.01
N VAL A 37 -3.76 -10.37 8.82
CA VAL A 37 -3.63 -10.79 10.22
C VAL A 37 -3.59 -12.32 10.30
N SER A 38 -4.52 -13.01 9.65
CA SER A 38 -4.67 -14.46 9.82
C SER A 38 -3.55 -15.27 9.19
N VAL A 39 -2.99 -14.85 8.04
CA VAL A 39 -1.97 -15.65 7.34
C VAL A 39 -0.67 -15.77 8.15
N PRO A 40 -0.03 -14.67 8.60
CA PRO A 40 1.16 -14.79 9.45
C PRO A 40 0.84 -15.53 10.74
N LEU A 41 -0.34 -15.30 11.34
CA LEU A 41 -0.75 -15.98 12.57
C LEU A 41 -0.81 -17.50 12.38
N ARG A 42 -1.44 -17.99 11.30
CA ARG A 42 -1.51 -19.42 11.00
C ARG A 42 -0.13 -20.02 10.76
N ILE A 43 0.70 -19.32 9.99
CA ILE A 43 2.08 -19.75 9.70
C ILE A 43 2.88 -19.80 11.00
N GLY A 44 2.78 -18.78 11.85
CA GLY A 44 3.54 -18.68 13.09
C GLY A 44 3.10 -19.67 14.17
N PHE A 45 1.80 -19.81 14.37
CA PHE A 45 1.24 -20.44 15.58
C PHE A 45 0.54 -21.77 15.34
N LEU A 46 0.14 -22.08 14.11
CA LEU A 46 -0.69 -23.25 13.82
C LEU A 46 -0.02 -24.21 12.83
N PHE A 47 0.97 -23.74 12.07
CA PHE A 47 1.73 -24.58 11.16
C PHE A 47 2.68 -25.49 11.93
N ASP A 48 2.47 -26.80 11.80
CA ASP A 48 3.41 -27.80 12.31
C ASP A 48 4.34 -28.29 11.19
N PRO A 49 5.60 -27.81 11.13
CA PRO A 49 6.58 -28.23 10.14
C PRO A 49 6.97 -29.72 10.28
N SER A 50 6.71 -30.30 11.44
CA SER A 50 7.17 -31.63 11.84
C SER A 50 6.11 -32.71 11.69
N SER A 51 4.88 -32.33 11.37
CA SER A 51 3.76 -33.25 11.17
C SER A 51 4.07 -34.26 10.06
N ARG A 52 3.95 -35.56 10.40
CA ARG A 52 4.06 -36.65 9.41
C ARG A 52 2.95 -36.47 8.37
N LEU A 53 3.26 -36.78 7.11
CA LEU A 53 2.34 -36.60 5.96
C LEU A 53 0.94 -37.21 6.20
N LEU A 54 0.84 -38.30 6.98
CA LEU A 54 -0.40 -38.99 7.32
C LEU A 54 -1.26 -38.26 8.37
N GLU A 55 -0.66 -37.45 9.25
CA GLU A 55 -1.38 -36.69 10.31
C GLU A 55 -1.74 -35.27 9.86
N ARG A 56 -1.18 -34.82 8.73
CA ARG A 56 -1.40 -33.51 8.11
C ARG A 56 -2.86 -33.25 7.70
N GLY A 57 -3.73 -34.25 7.78
CA GLY A 57 -5.15 -34.19 7.40
C GLY A 57 -6.14 -34.04 8.56
N LYS A 58 -5.72 -34.03 9.83
CA LYS A 58 -6.66 -33.83 10.96
C LYS A 58 -7.07 -32.36 11.03
N TRP A 59 -8.34 -32.09 10.68
CA TRP A 59 -8.95 -30.79 10.83
C TRP A 59 -9.12 -30.45 12.31
N THR A 60 -8.41 -29.44 12.78
CA THR A 60 -8.70 -28.85 14.09
C THR A 60 -9.87 -27.85 13.96
N ASN A 61 -10.48 -27.50 15.09
CA ASN A 61 -11.60 -26.55 15.11
C ASN A 61 -11.16 -25.18 14.58
N GLU A 62 -9.91 -24.78 14.86
CA GLU A 62 -9.30 -23.54 14.41
C GLU A 62 -9.17 -23.53 12.88
N PHE A 63 -8.67 -24.61 12.28
CA PHE A 63 -8.54 -24.71 10.81
C PHE A 63 -9.90 -24.74 10.11
N THR A 64 -10.92 -25.34 10.72
CA THR A 64 -12.30 -25.31 10.21
C THR A 64 -12.84 -23.89 10.14
N LEU A 65 -12.71 -23.14 11.24
CA LEU A 65 -13.16 -21.75 11.30
C LEU A 65 -12.44 -20.88 10.26
N PHE A 66 -11.12 -21.03 10.15
CA PHE A 66 -10.32 -20.30 9.18
C PHE A 66 -10.69 -20.62 7.73
N SER A 67 -11.00 -21.87 7.43
CA SER A 67 -11.42 -22.28 6.08
C SER A 67 -12.78 -21.69 5.69
N ILE A 68 -13.74 -21.64 6.62
CA ILE A 68 -15.05 -21.00 6.40
C ILE A 68 -14.88 -19.51 6.09
N LEU A 69 -14.02 -18.84 6.86
CA LEU A 69 -13.72 -17.43 6.66
C LEU A 69 -13.00 -17.18 5.32
N ASP A 70 -12.06 -18.05 4.93
CA ASP A 70 -11.37 -17.96 3.63
C ASP A 70 -12.36 -18.09 2.46
N ILE A 71 -13.28 -19.07 2.52
CA ILE A 71 -14.32 -19.26 1.50
C ILE A 71 -15.21 -18.02 1.43
N THR A 72 -15.62 -17.49 2.58
CA THR A 72 -16.46 -16.28 2.66
C THR A 72 -15.74 -15.07 2.05
N GLY A 73 -14.46 -14.88 2.37
CA GLY A 73 -13.60 -13.83 1.82
C GLY A 73 -13.47 -13.91 0.29
N GLU A 74 -13.27 -15.11 -0.24
CA GLU A 74 -13.20 -15.34 -1.69
C GLU A 74 -14.53 -15.00 -2.40
N ILE A 75 -15.67 -15.36 -1.82
CA ILE A 75 -17.00 -14.99 -2.37
C ILE A 75 -17.17 -13.47 -2.41
N VAL A 76 -16.82 -12.78 -1.32
CA VAL A 76 -16.87 -11.31 -1.24
C VAL A 76 -15.98 -10.67 -2.30
N ARG A 77 -14.75 -11.18 -2.47
CA ARG A 77 -13.78 -10.66 -3.44
C ARG A 77 -14.24 -10.88 -4.88
N LEU A 78 -14.80 -12.05 -5.19
CA LEU A 78 -15.41 -12.33 -6.50
C LEU A 78 -16.59 -11.41 -6.78
N ALA A 79 -17.47 -11.18 -5.79
CA ALA A 79 -18.59 -10.26 -5.91
C ALA A 79 -18.11 -8.82 -6.18
N TYR A 80 -17.11 -8.34 -5.44
CA TYR A 80 -16.49 -7.03 -5.65
C TYR A 80 -15.94 -6.91 -7.09
N LEU A 81 -15.09 -7.83 -7.52
CA LEU A 81 -14.48 -7.82 -8.86
C LEU A 81 -15.52 -7.88 -9.97
N TYR A 82 -16.57 -8.67 -9.79
CA TYR A 82 -17.68 -8.76 -10.74
C TYR A 82 -18.39 -7.40 -10.89
N THR A 83 -18.71 -6.73 -9.78
CA THR A 83 -19.35 -5.41 -9.82
C THR A 83 -18.45 -4.35 -10.45
N GLU A 84 -17.16 -4.36 -10.14
CA GLU A 84 -16.17 -3.43 -10.68
C GLU A 84 -16.01 -3.61 -12.20
N ARG A 85 -15.81 -4.86 -12.66
CA ARG A 85 -15.70 -5.17 -14.10
C ARG A 85 -16.96 -4.79 -14.87
N LYS A 86 -18.15 -5.03 -14.32
CA LYS A 86 -19.41 -4.62 -14.94
C LYS A 86 -19.48 -3.10 -15.11
N MET A 87 -19.01 -2.33 -14.14
CA MET A 87 -18.95 -0.87 -14.23
C MET A 87 -17.92 -0.36 -15.23
N ILE A 88 -16.75 -1.01 -15.31
CA ILE A 88 -15.71 -0.66 -16.28
C ILE A 88 -16.20 -0.94 -17.71
N MET A 89 -16.76 -2.13 -17.96
CA MET A 89 -17.34 -2.48 -19.27
C MET A 89 -18.49 -1.56 -19.66
N ALA A 90 -19.39 -1.23 -18.73
CA ALA A 90 -20.47 -0.27 -19.00
C ALA A 90 -19.94 1.13 -19.38
N ARG A 91 -18.86 1.59 -18.72
CA ARG A 91 -18.18 2.85 -19.08
C ARG A 91 -17.50 2.79 -20.44
N PHE A 92 -16.82 1.68 -20.74
CA PHE A 92 -16.14 1.48 -22.02
C PHE A 92 -17.12 1.45 -23.19
N VAL A 93 -18.21 0.67 -23.07
CA VAL A 93 -19.27 0.60 -24.09
C VAL A 93 -19.93 1.97 -24.30
N LYS A 94 -20.20 2.72 -23.23
CA LYS A 94 -20.78 4.07 -23.32
C LYS A 94 -19.80 5.07 -23.96
N SER A 95 -18.51 4.98 -23.64
CA SER A 95 -17.49 5.85 -24.24
C SER A 95 -17.29 5.54 -25.72
N TYR A 96 -17.24 4.25 -26.10
CA TYR A 96 -17.08 3.82 -27.48
C TYR A 96 -18.29 4.21 -28.33
N SER A 97 -19.52 4.01 -27.82
CA SER A 97 -20.73 4.41 -28.54
C SER A 97 -20.83 5.93 -28.73
N SER A 98 -20.45 6.73 -27.72
CA SER A 98 -20.42 8.19 -27.84
C SER A 98 -19.38 8.71 -28.85
N GLN A 99 -18.23 8.06 -28.95
CA GLN A 99 -17.19 8.39 -29.95
C GLN A 99 -17.59 7.98 -31.37
N LEU A 100 -18.26 6.84 -31.55
CA LEU A 100 -18.79 6.40 -32.85
C LEU A 100 -19.92 7.30 -33.34
N LEU A 101 -20.84 7.70 -32.46
CA LEU A 101 -21.92 8.63 -32.79
C LEU A 101 -21.41 10.01 -33.18
N THR A 102 -20.39 10.53 -32.48
CA THR A 102 -19.78 11.82 -32.82
C THR A 102 -18.95 11.78 -34.11
N ARG A 103 -18.30 10.65 -34.43
CA ARG A 103 -17.65 10.44 -35.75
C ARG A 103 -18.66 10.34 -36.89
N SER A 104 -19.76 9.60 -36.70
CA SER A 104 -20.83 9.47 -37.70
C SER A 104 -21.49 10.82 -38.01
N LEU A 105 -21.80 11.62 -36.98
CA LEU A 105 -22.41 12.95 -37.16
C LEU A 105 -21.46 14.00 -37.75
N ARG A 106 -20.14 13.91 -37.52
CA ARG A 106 -19.16 14.75 -38.22
C ARG A 106 -18.99 14.35 -39.68
N SER A 107 -19.06 13.06 -39.99
CA SER A 107 -18.96 12.54 -41.36
C SER A 107 -20.16 12.94 -42.23
N MET A 108 -21.36 13.10 -41.64
CA MET A 108 -22.54 13.56 -42.38
C MET A 108 -22.61 15.08 -42.59
N LYS A 109 -21.83 15.88 -41.86
CA LYS A 109 -21.80 17.35 -42.01
C LYS A 109 -20.73 17.88 -42.96
N SER A 110 -19.81 17.04 -43.48
CA SER A 110 -18.74 17.49 -44.38
C SER A 110 -18.97 17.19 -45.87
N VAL A 111 -20.12 16.63 -46.25
CA VAL A 111 -20.46 16.39 -47.67
C VAL A 111 -21.41 17.49 -48.12
N GLY A 112 -20.85 18.55 -48.73
CA GLY A 112 -21.63 19.56 -49.44
C GLY A 112 -21.12 20.98 -49.29
N ARG A 113 -19.96 21.28 -49.87
CA ARG A 113 -19.64 22.59 -50.50
C ARG A 113 -18.31 22.49 -51.25
N PRO A 114 -18.30 22.53 -52.60
CA PRO A 114 -17.06 22.71 -53.35
C PRO A 114 -16.69 24.20 -53.27
N ARG A 115 -15.58 24.51 -52.62
CA ARG A 115 -14.92 25.82 -52.77
C ARG A 115 -13.62 25.60 -53.52
N LEU A 116 -13.65 25.92 -54.81
CA LEU A 116 -12.46 26.29 -55.57
C LEU A 116 -11.78 27.47 -54.85
N ARG A 117 -10.55 27.27 -54.41
CA ARG A 117 -9.58 28.37 -54.28
C ARG A 117 -8.18 27.80 -54.45
N ALA A 118 -7.61 28.09 -55.62
CA ALA A 118 -6.17 28.16 -55.81
C ALA A 118 -5.60 29.22 -54.86
N VAL A 119 -4.46 28.92 -54.23
CA VAL A 119 -3.30 29.82 -54.02
C VAL A 119 -2.17 28.96 -53.45
N MET A 120 -1.01 29.05 -54.11
CA MET A 120 0.27 28.41 -53.75
C MET A 120 1.10 29.33 -52.81
N PRO A 121 2.28 28.90 -52.32
CA PRO A 121 2.68 28.96 -50.91
C PRO A 121 3.53 30.18 -50.58
N GLN A 122 3.70 30.45 -49.27
CA GLN A 122 4.90 31.12 -48.80
C GLN A 122 5.49 30.47 -47.55
N LEU A 123 6.81 30.38 -47.63
CA LEU A 123 7.79 29.71 -46.80
C LEU A 123 8.37 30.73 -45.81
N SER A 124 8.57 30.35 -44.54
CA SER A 124 9.60 30.81 -43.57
C SER A 124 9.07 30.61 -42.13
N GLY A 125 9.84 30.18 -41.13
CA GLY A 125 11.26 29.95 -41.04
C GLY A 125 11.60 28.87 -40.02
N LEU A 126 12.81 28.34 -40.19
CA LEU A 126 13.39 27.18 -39.53
C LEU A 126 14.57 27.67 -38.69
N HIS A 127 14.48 27.52 -37.36
CA HIS A 127 15.53 27.76 -36.36
C HIS A 127 15.01 27.09 -35.08
N VAL A 128 15.69 26.26 -34.29
CA VAL A 128 17.11 26.04 -34.03
C VAL A 128 17.27 24.60 -33.52
N ALA A 129 18.26 23.88 -34.03
CA ALA A 129 18.75 22.65 -33.42
C ALA A 129 19.58 23.00 -32.16
N LYS A 130 19.32 22.35 -31.01
CA LYS A 130 20.30 22.29 -29.92
C LYS A 130 20.38 20.89 -29.32
N ARG A 131 21.62 20.38 -29.40
CA ARG A 131 22.16 19.10 -28.93
C ARG A 131 21.68 18.70 -27.53
N ARG A 132 21.34 17.42 -27.38
CA ARG A 132 21.30 16.73 -26.08
C ARG A 132 22.74 16.47 -25.62
N SER A 133 23.09 17.04 -24.48
CA SER A 133 24.30 16.69 -23.71
C SER A 133 23.87 15.78 -22.57
N LEU A 134 24.41 14.57 -22.54
CA LEU A 134 24.32 13.63 -21.42
C LEU A 134 25.32 14.09 -20.36
N SER A 135 24.86 14.34 -19.13
CA SER A 135 25.74 14.46 -17.97
C SER A 135 25.59 13.23 -17.07
N SER A 136 26.70 12.50 -17.00
CA SER A 136 27.04 11.48 -16.02
C SER A 136 26.83 11.94 -14.59
N ILE A 137 26.24 11.08 -13.77
CA ILE A 137 26.11 11.22 -12.32
C ILE A 137 27.43 10.78 -11.70
N SER A 138 28.22 11.70 -11.14
CA SER A 138 29.32 11.37 -10.23
C SER A 138 28.80 11.40 -8.79
N LEU A 139 28.82 10.24 -8.14
CA LEU A 139 28.50 10.03 -6.74
C LEU A 139 29.79 10.24 -5.90
N PHE A 140 29.66 10.94 -4.77
CA PHE A 140 30.65 11.16 -3.70
C PHE A 140 31.84 12.11 -3.96
N SER A 141 31.79 13.27 -3.29
CA SER A 141 32.95 13.83 -2.58
C SER A 141 32.46 14.68 -1.41
N THR A 142 32.66 14.16 -0.19
CA THR A 142 32.64 14.90 1.07
C THR A 142 33.96 15.65 1.23
N ARG A 143 33.97 16.93 1.66
CA ARG A 143 34.84 17.48 2.73
C ARG A 143 34.66 19.00 2.92
N ASP A 144 34.38 19.35 4.18
CA ASP A 144 34.71 20.49 5.06
C ASP A 144 34.51 21.98 4.68
N ASP A 145 33.97 22.68 5.70
CA ASP A 145 34.19 24.06 6.16
C ASP A 145 33.99 25.22 5.17
N ASP A 146 32.94 26.04 5.38
CA ASP A 146 33.07 27.35 6.02
C ASP A 146 31.72 28.09 6.13
N ALA A 147 31.66 29.01 7.10
CA ALA A 147 30.53 29.87 7.37
C ALA A 147 30.24 30.84 6.21
N THR A 148 29.02 30.80 5.66
CA THR A 148 28.18 31.93 5.19
C THR A 148 27.04 31.37 4.33
N GLY A 149 25.81 31.86 4.53
CA GLY A 149 24.66 31.46 3.70
C GLY A 149 24.89 31.75 2.21
N PRO A 150 24.14 31.07 1.32
CA PRO A 150 22.81 31.61 1.03
C PRO A 150 21.73 30.53 0.89
N ALA A 151 20.48 31.01 0.90
CA ALA A 151 19.25 30.25 0.70
C ALA A 151 19.40 29.12 -0.33
N VAL A 152 19.44 27.89 0.17
CA VAL A 152 19.32 26.68 -0.66
C VAL A 152 17.99 26.77 -1.38
N SER A 153 18.06 26.78 -2.71
CA SER A 153 16.91 27.02 -3.56
C SER A 153 15.82 25.95 -3.31
N THR A 154 14.72 26.39 -2.70
CA THR A 154 13.46 25.64 -2.62
C THR A 154 12.93 25.30 -4.02
N ALA A 155 13.44 25.97 -5.07
CA ALA A 155 13.13 25.73 -6.47
C ALA A 155 13.69 24.42 -7.02
N GLU A 156 14.91 23.99 -6.66
CA GLU A 156 15.48 22.73 -7.18
C GLU A 156 14.75 21.51 -6.60
N THR A 157 14.41 21.53 -5.31
CA THR A 157 13.60 20.47 -4.69
C THR A 157 12.15 20.47 -5.18
N ALA A 158 11.56 21.64 -5.45
CA ALA A 158 10.23 21.72 -6.05
C ALA A 158 10.18 21.18 -7.49
N SER A 159 11.22 21.41 -8.30
CA SER A 159 11.26 20.99 -9.71
C SER A 159 11.39 19.47 -9.90
N VAL A 160 12.10 18.78 -8.99
CA VAL A 160 12.17 17.31 -8.97
C VAL A 160 10.82 16.70 -8.56
N ILE A 161 10.07 17.39 -7.69
CA ILE A 161 8.75 16.94 -7.22
C ILE A 161 7.65 17.22 -8.25
N GLN A 162 7.69 18.34 -8.97
CA GLN A 162 6.64 18.71 -9.93
C GLN A 162 6.55 17.73 -11.12
N ASN A 163 7.67 17.08 -11.47
CA ASN A 163 7.71 16.03 -12.50
C ASN A 163 7.18 14.65 -12.02
N THR A 164 6.79 14.49 -10.76
CA THR A 164 6.17 13.24 -10.27
C THR A 164 4.64 13.24 -10.29
N VAL A 165 3.99 14.34 -10.69
CA VAL A 165 2.52 14.47 -10.63
C VAL A 165 1.78 13.78 -11.80
N GLU A 166 2.47 13.36 -12.88
CA GLU A 166 1.84 12.71 -14.05
C GLU A 166 2.44 11.35 -14.44
N ARG A 167 2.49 10.40 -13.51
CA ARG A 167 2.50 8.97 -13.88
C ARG A 167 1.31 8.22 -13.30
N LYS A 168 0.15 8.36 -13.96
CA LYS A 168 -0.96 7.38 -13.91
C LYS A 168 -0.67 6.10 -14.70
N THR A 169 0.61 5.76 -14.87
CA THR A 169 1.06 4.50 -15.46
C THR A 169 1.66 3.66 -14.36
N LEU A 170 0.88 3.31 -13.33
CA LEU A 170 1.21 2.09 -12.60
C LEU A 170 1.14 0.97 -13.64
N PRO A 171 2.23 0.21 -13.84
CA PRO A 171 2.50 -0.48 -15.08
C PRO A 171 1.43 -1.55 -15.28
N LEU A 172 0.93 -1.65 -16.51
CA LEU A 172 -0.07 -2.63 -16.96
C LEU A 172 0.27 -4.07 -16.51
N VAL A 173 1.56 -4.35 -16.28
CA VAL A 173 2.14 -5.57 -15.70
C VAL A 173 1.70 -5.82 -14.24
N MET A 174 1.70 -4.81 -13.36
CA MET A 174 1.24 -4.95 -11.98
C MET A 174 -0.27 -5.19 -11.90
N LEU A 175 -1.04 -4.57 -12.80
CA LEU A 175 -2.47 -4.84 -12.96
C LEU A 175 -2.73 -6.27 -13.46
N PHE A 176 -1.91 -6.76 -14.39
CA PHE A 176 -1.97 -8.13 -14.89
C PHE A 176 -1.65 -9.18 -13.81
N PHE A 177 -0.64 -8.93 -12.97
CA PHE A 177 -0.32 -9.77 -11.80
C PHE A 177 -1.45 -9.79 -10.76
N LEU A 178 -2.17 -8.68 -10.55
CA LEU A 178 -3.37 -8.64 -9.70
C LEU A 178 -4.54 -9.45 -10.29
N LEU A 179 -4.67 -9.46 -11.62
CA LEU A 179 -5.74 -10.11 -12.37
C LEU A 179 -5.53 -11.61 -12.59
N LEU A 180 -4.30 -12.11 -12.42
CA LEU A 180 -3.98 -13.51 -12.61
C LEU A 180 -4.64 -14.34 -11.49
N PRO A 181 -5.46 -15.37 -11.81
CA PRO A 181 -6.09 -16.24 -10.83
C PRO A 181 -5.07 -17.26 -10.27
N LEU A 182 -3.92 -16.77 -9.78
CA LEU A 182 -2.89 -17.56 -9.11
C LEU A 182 -3.48 -18.36 -7.95
N ASP A 183 -4.55 -17.86 -7.33
CA ASP A 183 -5.30 -18.53 -6.27
C ASP A 183 -6.02 -19.80 -6.76
N ILE A 184 -6.50 -19.82 -8.01
CA ILE A 184 -7.15 -20.99 -8.63
C ILE A 184 -6.09 -22.02 -9.04
N ILE A 185 -4.95 -21.55 -9.56
CA ILE A 185 -3.81 -22.41 -9.94
C ILE A 185 -3.20 -23.06 -8.69
N ALA A 186 -3.01 -22.29 -7.61
CA ALA A 186 -2.47 -22.80 -6.35
C ALA A 186 -3.48 -23.73 -5.63
N ALA A 187 -4.78 -23.43 -5.68
CA ALA A 187 -5.83 -24.34 -5.19
C ALA A 187 -5.89 -25.66 -5.96
N ALA A 188 -5.70 -25.64 -7.29
CA ALA A 188 -5.64 -26.84 -8.12
C ALA A 188 -4.41 -27.73 -7.82
N THR A 189 -3.33 -27.14 -7.29
CA THR A 189 -2.10 -27.87 -6.92
C THR A 189 -2.10 -28.44 -5.49
N PHE A 190 -3.19 -28.29 -4.72
CA PHE A 190 -3.33 -28.77 -3.33
C PHE A 190 -2.23 -28.33 -2.35
N ASN A 191 -1.44 -27.30 -2.68
CA ASN A 191 -0.36 -26.83 -1.84
C ASN A 191 -0.78 -25.52 -1.17
N TYR A 192 -1.47 -25.65 -0.02
CA TYR A 192 -2.03 -24.53 0.76
C TYR A 192 -1.02 -23.39 1.00
N ASN A 193 0.26 -23.73 1.15
CA ASN A 193 1.34 -22.77 1.39
C ASN A 193 1.55 -21.78 0.23
N TRP A 194 1.31 -22.18 -1.02
CA TRP A 194 1.50 -21.31 -2.20
C TRP A 194 0.36 -20.29 -2.39
N ILE A 195 -0.84 -20.62 -1.92
CA ILE A 195 -2.00 -19.70 -1.95
C ILE A 195 -1.71 -18.48 -1.08
N HIS A 196 -1.11 -18.70 0.10
CA HIS A 196 -0.82 -17.64 1.06
C HIS A 196 0.29 -16.69 0.59
N VAL A 197 1.33 -17.20 -0.06
CA VAL A 197 2.43 -16.39 -0.64
C VAL A 197 1.94 -15.54 -1.82
N ALA A 198 1.10 -16.10 -2.70
CA ALA A 198 0.53 -15.38 -3.83
C ALA A 198 -0.39 -14.21 -3.38
N ARG A 199 -1.17 -14.42 -2.30
CA ARG A 199 -2.03 -13.38 -1.71
C ARG A 199 -1.23 -12.25 -1.05
N ALA A 200 -0.15 -12.57 -0.35
CA ALA A 200 0.74 -11.57 0.25
C ALA A 200 1.40 -10.67 -0.82
N GLY A 201 1.85 -11.26 -1.94
CA GLY A 201 2.46 -10.51 -3.05
C GLY A 201 1.51 -9.53 -3.74
N LYS A 202 0.24 -9.91 -3.97
CA LYS A 202 -0.77 -9.02 -4.59
C LYS A 202 -1.09 -7.80 -3.73
N LEU A 203 -1.07 -7.97 -2.41
CA LEU A 203 -1.38 -6.90 -1.47
C LEU A 203 -0.24 -5.89 -1.35
N PHE A 204 1.00 -6.35 -1.36
CA PHE A 204 2.21 -5.53 -1.37
C PHE A 204 2.24 -4.54 -2.55
N VAL A 205 1.84 -5.00 -3.74
CA VAL A 205 1.77 -4.16 -4.95
C VAL A 205 0.70 -3.05 -4.84
N ARG A 206 -0.46 -3.37 -4.25
CA ARG A 206 -1.57 -2.40 -4.10
C ARG A 206 -1.24 -1.29 -3.11
N ILE A 207 -0.43 -1.63 -2.13
CA ILE A 207 0.08 -0.77 -1.08
C ILE A 207 1.04 0.31 -1.62
N LEU A 208 1.84 0.01 -2.65
CA LEU A 208 2.83 0.93 -3.24
C LEU A 208 2.24 2.07 -4.09
N SER A 209 0.91 2.14 -4.24
CA SER A 209 0.22 3.06 -5.17
C SER A 209 -0.39 4.32 -4.53
N PHE A 210 -0.02 4.68 -3.28
CA PHE A 210 -0.69 5.77 -2.55
C PHE A 210 0.01 7.13 -2.58
N SER A 211 -0.81 8.18 -2.48
CA SER A 211 -0.42 9.60 -2.56
C SER A 211 0.47 10.06 -1.39
N THR A 212 1.35 11.02 -1.66
CA THR A 212 2.41 11.52 -0.75
C THR A 212 1.92 12.17 0.55
N LEU A 213 0.67 12.64 0.62
CA LEU A 213 0.09 13.25 1.84
C LEU A 213 -0.36 12.23 2.89
N SER A 214 -0.56 10.97 2.51
CA SER A 214 -0.95 9.87 3.41
C SER A 214 0.23 9.01 3.88
N LEU A 215 1.47 9.40 3.55
CA LEU A 215 2.67 8.60 3.81
C LEU A 215 2.88 8.25 5.30
N PRO A 216 2.81 9.18 6.28
CA PRO A 216 3.02 8.83 7.68
C PRO A 216 1.91 7.90 8.22
N PHE A 217 0.66 8.11 7.80
CA PHE A 217 -0.46 7.22 8.15
C PHE A 217 -0.24 5.82 7.60
N TYR A 218 0.20 5.71 6.35
CA TYR A 218 0.53 4.43 5.74
C TYR A 218 1.69 3.72 6.46
N LEU A 219 2.78 4.44 6.75
CA LEU A 219 3.94 3.88 7.44
C LEU A 219 3.61 3.45 8.88
N PHE A 220 2.66 4.09 9.55
CA PHE A 220 2.14 3.66 10.85
C PHE A 220 1.50 2.25 10.76
N TRP A 221 0.57 2.06 9.80
CA TRP A 221 -0.07 0.74 9.61
C TRP A 221 0.93 -0.32 9.13
N LEU A 222 1.91 0.08 8.30
CA LEU A 222 3.01 -0.80 7.92
C LEU A 222 3.82 -1.23 9.14
N GLY A 223 4.10 -0.32 10.08
CA GLY A 223 4.79 -0.64 11.33
C GLY A 223 4.05 -1.68 12.17
N LEU A 224 2.73 -1.50 12.36
CA LEU A 224 1.90 -2.49 13.05
C LEU A 224 1.92 -3.85 12.36
N TYR A 225 1.86 -3.87 11.02
CA TYR A 225 1.96 -5.10 10.26
C TYR A 225 3.35 -5.76 10.38
N LEU A 226 4.43 -4.98 10.35
CA LEU A 226 5.79 -5.47 10.58
C LEU A 226 5.94 -6.08 11.97
N CYS A 227 5.34 -5.48 13.01
CA CYS A 227 5.29 -6.08 14.35
C CYS A 227 4.61 -7.46 14.31
N HIS A 228 3.43 -7.54 13.68
CA HIS A 228 2.67 -8.78 13.57
C HIS A 228 3.43 -9.89 12.84
N VAL A 229 3.98 -9.59 11.66
CA VAL A 229 4.75 -10.55 10.87
C VAL A 229 6.02 -10.97 11.62
N SER A 230 6.71 -10.03 12.25
CA SER A 230 7.95 -10.33 12.98
C SER A 230 7.67 -11.23 14.19
N ALA A 231 6.59 -10.97 14.93
CA ALA A 231 6.15 -11.80 16.06
C ALA A 231 5.78 -13.22 15.60
N CYS A 232 4.98 -13.32 14.54
CA CYS A 232 4.59 -14.62 13.99
C CYS A 232 5.79 -15.40 13.46
N GLY A 233 6.74 -14.74 12.78
CA GLY A 233 7.96 -15.37 12.31
C GLY A 233 8.89 -15.81 13.46
N TYR A 234 8.94 -15.06 14.56
CA TYR A 234 9.75 -15.46 15.72
C TYR A 234 9.17 -16.68 16.44
N MET A 235 7.84 -16.78 16.50
CA MET A 235 7.17 -17.99 16.97
C MET A 235 7.39 -19.17 16.02
N LEU A 236 7.29 -18.93 14.70
CA LEU A 236 7.54 -19.97 13.70
C LEU A 236 8.93 -20.60 13.88
N ILE A 237 9.95 -19.80 14.18
CA ILE A 237 11.31 -20.30 14.40
C ILE A 237 11.36 -21.27 15.58
N ALA A 238 10.76 -20.90 16.71
CA ALA A 238 10.68 -21.79 17.86
C ALA A 238 9.93 -23.10 17.53
N HIS A 239 8.87 -23.04 16.72
CA HIS A 239 8.16 -24.23 16.25
C HIS A 239 8.96 -25.08 15.25
N ILE A 240 9.81 -24.47 14.43
CA ILE A 240 10.72 -25.19 13.53
C ILE A 240 11.76 -25.96 14.35
N GLU A 241 12.33 -25.34 15.39
CA GLU A 241 13.36 -25.95 16.22
C GLU A 241 12.80 -27.00 17.17
N CYS A 242 11.70 -26.69 17.87
CA CYS A 242 11.20 -27.50 18.98
C CYS A 242 9.85 -28.19 18.72
N GLY A 243 9.22 -27.96 17.57
CA GLY A 243 7.89 -28.45 17.24
C GLY A 243 6.76 -27.61 17.87
N LEU A 244 5.52 -27.82 17.41
CA LEU A 244 4.34 -27.05 17.86
C LEU A 244 4.06 -27.19 19.36
N THR A 245 4.35 -28.36 19.94
CA THR A 245 4.18 -28.65 21.37
C THR A 245 5.46 -28.46 22.18
N PHE A 246 6.53 -27.95 21.55
CA PHE A 246 7.87 -27.79 22.13
C PHE A 246 8.51 -29.08 22.68
N SER A 247 7.94 -30.25 22.36
CA SER A 247 8.36 -31.56 22.88
C SER A 247 9.69 -32.08 22.34
N LYS A 248 10.21 -31.50 21.26
CA LYS A 248 11.50 -31.93 20.68
C LYS A 248 12.72 -31.37 21.39
N CYS A 249 12.53 -30.29 22.15
CA CYS A 249 13.61 -29.62 22.87
C CYS A 249 13.52 -29.94 24.35
N SER A 250 14.68 -30.09 24.99
CA SER A 250 14.78 -30.16 26.44
C SER A 250 14.95 -28.75 27.03
N MET A 251 14.51 -28.58 28.27
CA MET A 251 14.83 -27.39 29.08
C MET A 251 16.21 -27.50 29.75
N THR A 252 16.77 -28.70 29.82
CA THR A 252 18.04 -29.01 30.49
C THR A 252 19.05 -29.64 29.52
N PRO A 253 20.35 -29.29 29.62
CA PRO A 253 20.98 -28.33 30.54
C PRO A 253 20.73 -26.84 30.19
N GLU A 254 20.40 -26.54 28.93
CA GLU A 254 20.04 -25.20 28.46
C GLU A 254 18.72 -25.28 27.65
N PRO A 255 17.90 -24.21 27.64
CA PRO A 255 16.65 -24.20 26.87
C PRO A 255 16.95 -24.31 25.37
N GLY A 256 16.25 -25.21 24.66
CA GLY A 256 16.45 -25.37 23.22
C GLY A 256 15.93 -24.22 22.34
N CYS A 257 15.11 -23.31 22.88
CA CYS A 257 14.60 -22.14 22.18
C CYS A 257 14.16 -21.04 23.17
N TRP A 258 13.87 -19.85 22.64
CA TRP A 258 13.44 -18.70 23.43
C TRP A 258 12.11 -18.93 24.18
N VAL A 259 11.19 -19.74 23.61
CA VAL A 259 9.87 -20.03 24.24
C VAL A 259 10.05 -20.82 25.53
N LEU A 260 10.93 -21.84 25.52
CA LEU A 260 11.24 -22.65 26.69
C LEU A 260 11.94 -21.81 27.76
N LYS A 261 12.89 -20.94 27.35
CA LYS A 261 13.56 -19.99 28.23
C LYS A 261 12.57 -19.08 28.96
N ASP A 262 11.55 -18.58 28.27
CA ASP A 262 10.49 -17.74 28.83
C ASP A 262 9.35 -18.52 29.52
N ARG A 263 9.43 -19.86 29.56
CA ARG A 263 8.41 -20.77 30.13
C ARG A 263 7.01 -20.53 29.56
N LEU A 264 6.94 -20.37 28.25
CA LEU A 264 5.70 -20.10 27.50
C LEU A 264 5.04 -21.35 26.90
N ASP A 265 5.70 -22.51 27.01
CA ASP A 265 5.26 -23.81 26.52
C ASP A 265 3.91 -24.24 27.12
N GLN A 266 3.68 -23.95 28.40
CA GLN A 266 2.41 -24.22 29.09
C GLN A 266 1.38 -23.08 28.96
N GLY A 267 1.74 -22.00 28.25
CA GLY A 267 0.87 -20.84 28.07
C GLY A 267 -0.21 -21.08 27.03
N SER A 268 -1.34 -20.38 27.16
CA SER A 268 -2.33 -20.34 26.07
C SER A 268 -1.76 -19.68 24.82
N LEU A 269 -2.30 -20.02 23.64
CA LEU A 269 -1.91 -19.40 22.36
C LEU A 269 -1.97 -17.87 22.41
N TRP A 270 -2.98 -17.32 23.10
CA TRP A 270 -3.11 -15.87 23.28
C TRP A 270 -1.95 -15.28 24.09
N ARG A 271 -1.53 -15.94 25.18
CA ARG A 271 -0.38 -15.50 25.98
C ARG A 271 0.90 -15.53 25.16
N GLN A 272 1.12 -16.59 24.40
CA GLN A 272 2.28 -16.71 23.51
C GLN A 272 2.27 -15.62 22.42
N TYR A 273 1.11 -15.33 21.83
CA TYR A 273 0.94 -14.27 20.84
C TYR A 273 1.20 -12.87 21.41
N ILE A 274 0.61 -12.52 22.56
CA ILE A 274 0.83 -11.21 23.16
C ILE A 274 2.30 -11.04 23.58
N ARG A 275 2.94 -12.08 24.10
CA ARG A 275 4.35 -12.04 24.50
C ARG A 275 5.29 -11.84 23.30
N THR A 276 5.05 -12.52 22.18
CA THR A 276 5.80 -12.30 20.93
C THR A 276 5.51 -10.97 20.28
N MET A 277 4.26 -10.49 20.32
CA MET A 277 3.90 -9.16 19.83
C MET A 277 4.57 -8.05 20.64
N TYR A 278 4.70 -8.24 21.94
CA TYR A 278 5.46 -7.34 22.81
C TYR A 278 6.94 -7.28 22.41
N TRP A 279 7.57 -8.42 22.14
CA TRP A 279 8.95 -8.47 21.60
C TRP A 279 9.07 -7.71 20.27
N ALA A 280 8.19 -8.04 19.32
CA ALA A 280 8.24 -7.47 17.99
C ALA A 280 7.99 -5.96 18.02
N SER A 281 7.05 -5.48 18.84
CA SER A 281 6.76 -4.06 19.00
C SER A 281 7.99 -3.29 19.47
N LYS A 282 8.71 -3.81 20.47
CA LYS A 282 9.95 -3.18 20.95
C LYS A 282 11.08 -3.22 19.93
N THR A 283 11.18 -4.30 19.17
CA THR A 283 12.22 -4.47 18.14
C THR A 283 11.98 -3.54 16.96
N ILE A 284 10.74 -3.50 16.42
CA ILE A 284 10.33 -2.64 15.31
C ILE A 284 10.35 -1.15 15.67
N THR A 285 10.04 -0.79 16.92
CA THR A 285 10.16 0.60 17.40
C THR A 285 11.57 0.95 17.87
N THR A 286 12.54 0.06 17.71
CA THR A 286 13.96 0.27 18.07
C THR A 286 14.22 0.55 19.56
N LEU A 287 13.31 0.15 20.45
CA LEU A 287 13.47 0.30 21.91
C LEU A 287 14.51 -0.67 22.49
N GLY A 288 14.62 -1.88 21.95
CA GLY A 288 15.71 -2.82 22.24
C GLY A 288 15.89 -3.22 23.71
N GLN A 289 14.86 -3.75 24.36
CA GLN A 289 14.98 -4.28 25.74
C GLN A 289 15.45 -5.74 25.74
N GLY A 290 16.41 -6.09 26.60
CA GLY A 290 17.06 -7.41 26.67
C GLY A 290 16.35 -8.46 27.53
N ASP A 291 15.03 -8.38 27.69
CA ASP A 291 14.22 -9.32 28.47
C ASP A 291 13.82 -10.58 27.69
N MET A 292 13.77 -10.50 26.36
CA MET A 292 13.58 -11.64 25.46
C MET A 292 14.78 -11.73 24.54
N VAL A 293 15.65 -12.71 24.82
CA VAL A 293 16.93 -12.87 24.15
C VAL A 293 16.93 -14.20 23.41
N PRO A 294 17.33 -14.23 22.12
CA PRO A 294 17.49 -15.47 21.39
C PRO A 294 18.45 -16.41 22.13
N VAL A 295 18.20 -17.71 22.01
CA VAL A 295 19.02 -18.77 22.57
C VAL A 295 19.85 -19.42 21.48
N THR A 296 19.25 -19.66 20.32
CA THR A 296 19.93 -20.33 19.20
C THR A 296 20.55 -19.31 18.23
N GLN A 297 21.51 -19.78 17.43
CA GLN A 297 22.08 -18.98 16.34
C GLN A 297 21.04 -18.64 15.27
N PHE A 298 20.05 -19.52 15.08
CA PHE A 298 19.00 -19.31 14.10
C PHE A 298 18.02 -18.22 14.54
N GLU A 299 17.61 -18.25 15.81
CA GLU A 299 16.85 -17.17 16.45
C GLU A 299 17.63 -15.85 16.41
N THR A 300 18.94 -15.89 16.70
CA THR A 300 19.81 -14.70 16.69
C THR A 300 19.87 -14.06 15.31
N ASN A 301 20.11 -14.85 14.27
CA ASN A 301 20.16 -14.35 12.89
C ASN A 301 18.83 -13.71 12.47
N TYR A 302 17.70 -14.30 12.88
CA TYR A 302 16.40 -13.70 12.61
C TYR A 302 16.20 -12.37 13.33
N CYS A 303 16.52 -12.30 14.63
CA CYS A 303 16.47 -11.05 15.40
C CYS A 303 17.31 -9.94 14.73
N VAL A 304 18.50 -10.27 14.24
CA VAL A 304 19.37 -9.33 13.52
C VAL A 304 18.71 -8.84 12.23
N ILE A 305 18.13 -9.72 11.42
CA ILE A 305 17.42 -9.34 10.18
C ILE A 305 16.24 -8.41 10.49
N VAL A 306 15.43 -8.75 11.49
CA VAL A 306 14.28 -7.93 11.92
C VAL A 306 14.76 -6.56 12.42
N GLN A 307 15.88 -6.49 13.14
CA GLN A 307 16.47 -5.24 13.60
C GLN A 307 16.91 -4.32 12.44
N TYR A 308 17.48 -4.88 11.37
CA TYR A 308 17.81 -4.10 10.16
C TYR A 308 16.56 -3.55 9.46
N ILE A 309 15.52 -4.38 9.29
CA ILE A 309 14.25 -3.96 8.69
C ILE A 309 13.59 -2.87 9.55
N SER A 310 13.62 -3.03 10.86
CA SER A 310 13.15 -2.06 11.84
C SER A 310 13.82 -0.70 11.68
N GLY A 311 15.16 -0.65 11.58
CA GLY A 311 15.91 0.59 11.38
C GLY A 311 15.54 1.31 10.08
N LEU A 312 15.37 0.57 8.98
CA LEU A 312 14.93 1.13 7.69
C LEU A 312 13.50 1.70 7.77
N TRP A 313 12.58 1.00 8.44
CA TRP A 313 11.23 1.48 8.65
C TRP A 313 11.20 2.72 9.55
N ALA A 314 11.92 2.71 10.68
CA ALA A 314 11.93 3.81 11.64
C ALA A 314 12.50 5.09 11.02
N THR A 315 13.60 5.00 10.27
CA THR A 315 14.17 6.13 9.53
C THR A 315 13.22 6.66 8.46
N SER A 316 12.55 5.77 7.73
CA SER A 316 11.51 6.14 6.75
C SER A 316 10.31 6.85 7.40
N PHE A 317 9.86 6.36 8.56
CA PHE A 317 8.75 6.94 9.31
C PHE A 317 9.09 8.35 9.84
N LEU A 318 10.27 8.50 10.45
CA LEU A 318 10.76 9.81 10.91
C LEU A 318 10.87 10.80 9.75
N SER A 319 11.46 10.39 8.63
CA SER A 319 11.58 11.22 7.43
C SER A 319 10.21 11.65 6.89
N ALA A 320 9.23 10.75 6.83
CA ALA A 320 7.88 11.05 6.39
C ALA A 320 7.17 12.05 7.34
N CYS A 321 7.34 11.88 8.65
CA CYS A 321 6.81 12.80 9.66
C CYS A 321 7.44 14.19 9.53
N SER A 322 8.77 14.28 9.41
CA SER A 322 9.48 15.54 9.19
C SER A 322 8.97 16.26 7.94
N PHE A 323 8.87 15.55 6.81
CA PHE A 323 8.36 16.13 5.57
C PHE A 323 6.91 16.62 5.69
N TYR A 324 6.05 15.83 6.36
CA TYR A 324 4.67 16.21 6.61
C TYR A 324 4.56 17.52 7.40
N PHE A 325 5.34 17.65 8.48
CA PHE A 325 5.34 18.86 9.30
C PHE A 325 5.96 20.06 8.59
N SER A 326 7.09 19.88 7.89
CA SER A 326 7.71 20.97 7.10
C SER A 326 6.76 21.53 6.06
N ARG A 327 6.02 20.67 5.34
CA ARG A 327 5.03 21.12 4.36
C ARG A 327 3.86 21.85 5.02
N ARG A 328 3.39 21.36 6.16
CA ARG A 328 2.29 22.00 6.90
C ARG A 328 2.71 23.38 7.42
N GLY A 329 3.94 23.51 7.91
CA GLY A 329 4.54 24.80 8.30
C GLY A 329 4.58 25.78 7.14
N ALA A 330 5.16 25.38 6.01
CA ALA A 330 5.24 26.24 4.82
C ALA A 330 3.87 26.73 4.33
N GLY A 331 2.84 25.86 4.36
CA GLY A 331 1.48 26.27 3.98
C GLY A 331 0.82 27.24 4.95
N MET A 332 1.16 27.18 6.25
CA MET A 332 0.69 28.15 7.24
C MET A 332 1.35 29.52 7.02
N ASP A 333 2.66 29.53 6.77
CA ASP A 333 3.42 30.77 6.54
C ASP A 333 2.97 31.47 5.24
N GLU A 334 2.76 30.71 4.17
CA GLU A 334 2.20 31.21 2.91
C GLU A 334 0.78 31.76 3.09
N SER A 335 -0.08 31.07 3.85
CA SER A 335 -1.43 31.56 4.14
C SER A 335 -1.42 32.81 5.04
N ALA A 336 -0.46 32.93 5.96
CA ALA A 336 -0.35 34.08 6.85
C ALA A 336 0.14 35.31 6.09
N SER A 337 1.19 35.15 5.28
CA SER A 337 1.74 36.22 4.43
C SER A 337 0.73 36.73 3.42
N THR A 338 0.03 35.84 2.69
CA THR A 338 -1.02 36.26 1.74
C THR A 338 -2.18 36.99 2.40
N ARG A 339 -2.62 36.56 3.59
CA ARG A 339 -3.67 37.27 4.35
C ARG A 339 -3.20 38.63 4.84
N LEU A 340 -1.94 38.74 5.26
CA LEU A 340 -1.34 40.01 5.66
C LEU A 340 -1.27 40.98 4.47
N GLU A 341 -0.80 40.52 3.31
CA GLU A 341 -0.76 41.32 2.08
C GLU A 341 -2.16 41.79 1.66
N GLN A 342 -3.16 40.92 1.72
CA GLN A 342 -4.56 41.28 1.43
C GLN A 342 -5.10 42.34 2.40
N ALA A 343 -4.79 42.22 3.69
CA ALA A 343 -5.17 43.21 4.68
C ALA A 343 -4.51 44.56 4.43
N LEU A 344 -3.21 44.57 4.12
CA LEU A 344 -2.47 45.80 3.78
C LEU A 344 -3.03 46.48 2.52
N MET A 345 -3.33 45.70 1.48
CA MET A 345 -3.99 46.24 0.27
C MET A 345 -5.37 46.84 0.59
N PHE A 346 -6.15 46.21 1.48
CA PHE A 346 -7.44 46.74 1.90
C PHE A 346 -7.31 48.08 2.64
N PHE A 347 -6.39 48.18 3.60
CA PHE A 347 -6.14 49.42 4.34
C PHE A 347 -5.66 50.55 3.43
N HIS A 348 -4.78 50.24 2.47
CA HIS A 348 -4.34 51.22 1.48
C HIS A 348 -5.49 51.70 0.58
N SER A 349 -6.37 50.79 0.14
CA SER A 349 -7.51 51.13 -0.72
C SER A 349 -8.64 51.90 -0.01
N SER A 350 -8.73 51.80 1.32
CA SER A 350 -9.80 52.42 2.12
C SER A 350 -9.42 53.81 2.67
N GLY A 351 -8.26 54.35 2.30
CA GLY A 351 -7.81 55.69 2.69
C GLY A 351 -7.53 55.84 4.19
N THR A 352 -7.41 54.73 4.93
CA THR A 352 -7.18 54.74 6.39
C THR A 352 -5.70 54.89 6.77
N LEU A 353 -4.81 54.90 5.78
CA LEU A 353 -3.40 55.21 5.90
C LEU A 353 -3.06 56.36 4.94
N GLU A 354 -3.42 57.59 5.30
CA GLU A 354 -2.66 58.75 4.81
C GLU A 354 -1.53 59.05 5.81
N PRO A 355 -0.36 59.53 5.33
CA PRO A 355 0.87 59.67 6.10
C PRO A 355 0.81 60.64 7.28
#